data_AF-A0A8H4C3V4-F1
#
_entry.id   AF-A0A8H4C3V4-F1
#
_cell.length_a   1.000
_cell.length_b   1.000
_cell.length_c   1.000
_cell.angle_alpha   90.00
_cell.angle_beta   90.00
_cell.angle_gamma   90.00
#
_symmetry.space_group_name_H-M   'P 1'
#
loop_
_entity.id
_entity.type
_entity.pdbx_description
1 polymer ?
#
loop_
_entity_poly.entity_id
_entity_poly.type
_entity_poly.pdbx_seq_one_letter_code
_entity_poly.pdbx_strand_id
1 'polypeptide(L)'
;MFTNASTSEHALEITWESTSKVLLNGGNAAFAFGPGFANSTAPPSPALSLHTVDPAASLTCYDHQQGAGAPQNWTWFQLHFPGSSTKASIWAYDFGSPSFDAYRFATIIVGEESQCVIPFNMEAGGGACGSWTLAKPNLVDPQSWTLNFENGDAQEVQFLRRKYMVPGSLVTRFTRGISMCLGVSWSRKGDSGLWR
;
A
#
# COMPACT_ATOMS: atom_id res chain seq x y z
N MET A 1 11.27 5.95 -15.86
CA MET A 1 10.97 4.50 -15.97
C MET A 1 9.75 4.34 -16.89
N PHE A 2 9.58 3.16 -17.49
CA PHE A 2 8.53 2.88 -18.47
C PHE A 2 7.95 1.49 -18.24
N THR A 3 6.64 1.34 -18.35
CA THR A 3 5.97 0.03 -18.36
C THR A 3 4.80 0.06 -19.32
N ASN A 4 4.49 -1.09 -19.91
CA ASN A 4 3.29 -1.27 -20.70
C ASN A 4 2.58 -2.56 -20.31
N ALA A 5 1.27 -2.58 -20.51
CA ALA A 5 0.41 -3.74 -20.35
C ALA A 5 -0.74 -3.63 -21.35
N SER A 6 -1.22 -4.76 -21.86
CA SER A 6 -2.39 -4.77 -22.74
C SER A 6 -3.23 -6.04 -22.54
N THR A 7 -4.52 -5.89 -22.80
CA THR A 7 -5.51 -6.95 -22.99
C THR A 7 -6.13 -6.79 -24.37
N SER A 8 -7.09 -7.64 -24.73
CA SER A 8 -7.87 -7.47 -25.95
C SER A 8 -8.73 -6.20 -25.96
N GLU A 9 -9.02 -5.63 -24.78
CA GLU A 9 -9.96 -4.51 -24.63
C GLU A 9 -9.25 -3.20 -24.24
N HIS A 10 -8.07 -3.28 -23.62
CA HIS A 10 -7.38 -2.14 -23.04
C HIS A 10 -5.88 -2.22 -23.27
N ALA A 11 -5.24 -1.08 -23.47
CA ALA A 11 -3.78 -0.95 -23.45
C ALA A 11 -3.40 0.17 -22.49
N LEU A 12 -2.28 -0.01 -21.82
CA LEU A 12 -1.72 0.89 -20.84
C LEU A 12 -0.24 1.06 -21.17
N GLU A 13 0.17 2.29 -21.41
CA GLU A 13 1.57 2.68 -21.51
C GLU A 13 1.80 3.77 -20.47
N ILE A 14 2.80 3.58 -19.62
CA ILE A 14 3.08 4.51 -18.54
C ILE A 14 4.55 4.87 -18.62
N THR A 15 4.82 6.15 -18.82
CA THR A 15 6.14 6.74 -18.61
C THR A 15 6.11 7.63 -17.38
N TRP A 16 7.17 7.57 -16.56
CA TRP A 16 7.26 8.40 -15.38
C TRP A 16 8.67 8.81 -14.97
N GLU A 17 8.71 9.94 -14.27
CA GLU A 17 9.86 10.46 -13.53
C GLU A 17 9.52 10.42 -12.04
N SER A 18 10.49 9.99 -11.21
CA SER A 18 10.29 9.96 -9.77
C SER A 18 10.59 11.34 -9.18
N THR A 19 9.68 11.82 -8.34
CA THR A 19 9.75 13.17 -7.74
C THR A 19 10.26 13.16 -6.30
N SER A 20 10.67 12.01 -5.74
CA SER A 20 11.36 11.97 -4.45
C SER A 20 12.28 10.74 -4.32
N LYS A 21 12.94 10.60 -3.17
CA LYS A 21 13.82 9.44 -2.91
C LYS A 21 13.04 8.15 -2.67
N VAL A 22 13.66 7.02 -3.03
CA VAL A 22 13.13 5.67 -2.84
C VAL A 22 12.83 5.40 -1.37
N LEU A 23 11.63 4.88 -1.11
CA LEU A 23 11.20 4.37 0.19
C LEU A 23 11.61 2.91 0.32
N LEU A 24 12.47 2.63 1.30
CA LEU A 24 13.03 1.30 1.53
C LEU A 24 12.18 0.56 2.57
N ASN A 25 11.25 -0.28 2.13
CA ASN A 25 10.33 -1.00 3.03
C ASN A 25 11.09 -1.77 4.13
N GLY A 26 10.61 -1.69 5.36
CA GLY A 26 11.29 -2.26 6.53
C GLY A 26 12.54 -1.46 6.97
N GLY A 27 12.72 -0.23 6.45
CA GLY A 27 13.81 0.67 6.80
C GLY A 27 15.14 0.39 6.08
N ASN A 28 15.29 -0.76 5.43
CA ASN A 28 16.48 -1.10 4.65
C ASN A 28 16.16 -1.98 3.43
N ALA A 29 14.94 -1.87 2.91
CA ALA A 29 14.46 -2.63 1.75
C ALA A 29 14.49 -4.14 1.92
N ALA A 30 14.45 -4.63 3.16
CA ALA A 30 14.45 -6.04 3.49
C ALA A 30 13.52 -6.28 4.69
N PHE A 31 12.53 -7.14 4.51
CA PHE A 31 11.67 -7.61 5.59
C PHE A 31 11.19 -9.04 5.30
N ALA A 32 10.73 -9.74 6.34
CA ALA A 32 10.23 -11.10 6.19
C ALA A 32 8.87 -11.08 5.45
N PHE A 33 8.78 -11.70 4.27
CA PHE A 33 7.53 -11.78 3.51
C PHE A 33 7.24 -13.24 3.12
N GLY A 34 7.19 -14.08 4.12
CA GLY A 34 6.97 -15.52 4.02
C GLY A 34 8.10 -16.29 4.72
N PRO A 35 8.24 -17.59 4.45
CA PRO A 35 9.33 -18.41 4.99
C PRO A 35 10.73 -18.00 4.50
N GLY A 36 10.84 -16.97 3.66
CA GLY A 36 12.10 -16.36 3.23
C GLY A 36 12.09 -14.83 3.36
N PHE A 37 13.27 -14.23 3.27
CA PHE A 37 13.40 -12.77 3.17
C PHE A 37 12.91 -12.29 1.79
N ALA A 38 12.21 -11.16 1.78
CA ALA A 38 11.95 -10.41 0.57
C ALA A 38 12.71 -9.09 0.61
N ASN A 39 13.33 -8.75 -0.51
CA ASN A 39 13.84 -7.42 -0.77
C ASN A 39 12.73 -6.62 -1.42
N SER A 40 12.38 -5.47 -0.85
CA SER A 40 11.28 -4.64 -1.34
C SER A 40 11.64 -3.16 -1.26
N THR A 41 11.54 -2.49 -2.40
CA THR A 41 11.80 -1.06 -2.57
C THR A 41 10.60 -0.42 -3.24
N ALA A 42 10.07 0.65 -2.69
CA ALA A 42 9.02 1.44 -3.32
C ALA A 42 9.60 2.79 -3.77
N PRO A 43 9.93 3.00 -5.05
CA PRO A 43 10.16 4.35 -5.54
C PRO A 43 8.88 5.18 -5.46
N PRO A 44 9.01 6.46 -5.11
CA PRO A 44 7.88 7.34 -4.90
C PRO A 44 7.35 7.98 -6.18
N SER A 45 6.20 8.64 -6.00
CA SER A 45 5.18 9.05 -6.95
C SER A 45 5.55 9.37 -8.41
N PRO A 46 4.89 8.70 -9.36
CA PRO A 46 4.86 8.99 -10.80
C PRO A 46 3.91 10.13 -11.26
N ALA A 47 4.02 10.45 -12.55
CA ALA A 47 2.98 10.94 -13.45
C ALA A 47 2.62 9.84 -14.47
N LEU A 48 1.40 9.80 -15.02
CA LEU A 48 0.93 8.74 -15.94
C LEU A 48 0.62 9.29 -17.35
N SER A 49 0.82 8.49 -18.41
CA SER A 49 0.54 8.92 -19.80
C SER A 49 -0.01 7.79 -20.71
N LEU A 50 -1.23 7.35 -20.42
CA LEU A 50 -2.18 6.94 -21.47
C LEU A 50 -3.58 7.34 -20.99
N HIS A 51 -4.25 8.21 -21.75
CA HIS A 51 -5.04 9.34 -21.24
C HIS A 51 -4.14 10.41 -20.59
N THR A 52 -4.34 11.68 -20.94
CA THR A 52 -3.59 12.79 -20.35
C THR A 52 -3.98 12.91 -18.88
N VAL A 53 -3.27 12.22 -18.01
CA VAL A 53 -3.37 12.41 -16.57
C VAL A 53 -2.61 13.68 -16.27
N ASP A 54 -3.28 14.66 -15.66
CA ASP A 54 -2.62 15.88 -15.22
C ASP A 54 -1.59 15.50 -14.12
N PRO A 55 -0.28 15.65 -14.37
CA PRO A 55 0.73 15.33 -13.37
C PRO A 55 0.61 16.19 -12.11
N ALA A 56 0.05 17.41 -12.23
CA ALA A 56 -0.16 18.30 -11.09
C ALA A 56 -1.36 17.89 -10.23
N ALA A 57 -2.30 17.14 -10.79
CA ALA A 57 -3.52 16.69 -10.11
C ALA A 57 -3.56 15.17 -9.87
N SER A 58 -2.43 14.48 -10.04
CA SER A 58 -2.34 13.03 -9.86
C SER A 58 -1.21 12.64 -8.93
N LEU A 59 -1.45 11.54 -8.22
CA LEU A 59 -0.46 10.86 -7.39
C LEU A 59 -0.52 9.39 -7.77
N THR A 60 0.64 8.76 -7.88
CA THR A 60 0.71 7.30 -8.06
C THR A 60 1.82 6.72 -7.19
N CYS A 61 1.99 5.41 -7.22
CA CYS A 61 2.93 4.62 -6.43
C CYS A 61 3.59 3.59 -7.36
N TYR A 62 4.83 3.19 -7.08
CA TYR A 62 5.38 1.97 -7.67
C TYR A 62 6.07 1.19 -6.56
N ASP A 63 5.68 -0.06 -6.38
CA ASP A 63 6.33 -1.00 -5.46
C ASP A 63 7.08 -2.05 -6.28
N HIS A 64 8.34 -2.28 -5.93
CA HIS A 64 9.17 -3.34 -6.48
C HIS A 64 9.56 -4.30 -5.37
N GLN A 65 9.09 -5.53 -5.49
CA GLN A 65 9.35 -6.58 -4.54
C GLN A 65 9.91 -7.83 -5.22
N GLN A 66 10.97 -8.36 -4.65
CA GLN A 66 11.59 -9.62 -5.05
C GLN A 66 11.86 -10.46 -3.81
N GLY A 67 11.27 -11.65 -3.74
CA GLY A 67 11.44 -12.55 -2.61
C GLY A 67 10.96 -13.96 -2.91
N ALA A 68 11.14 -14.85 -1.94
CA ALA A 68 10.65 -16.22 -2.03
C ALA A 68 9.44 -16.41 -1.10
N GLY A 69 8.30 -16.74 -1.68
CA GLY A 69 7.05 -16.96 -0.96
C GLY A 69 6.21 -15.70 -0.82
N ALA A 70 5.10 -15.85 -0.09
CA ALA A 70 4.20 -14.79 0.30
C ALA A 70 3.52 -15.19 1.62
N PRO A 71 3.11 -14.22 2.46
CA PRO A 71 2.26 -14.49 3.61
C PRO A 71 0.91 -15.06 3.19
N GLN A 72 0.21 -15.73 4.12
CA GLN A 72 -1.11 -16.29 3.85
C GLN A 72 -2.12 -15.18 3.60
N ASN A 73 -2.09 -14.14 4.45
CA ASN A 73 -2.89 -12.94 4.27
C ASN A 73 -1.99 -11.72 4.42
N TRP A 74 -2.29 -10.68 3.63
CA TRP A 74 -1.65 -9.39 3.77
C TRP A 74 -2.59 -8.25 3.38
N THR A 75 -2.28 -7.08 3.88
CA THR A 75 -2.90 -5.81 3.55
C THR A 75 -1.78 -4.80 3.44
N TRP A 76 -1.79 -4.02 2.36
CA TRP A 76 -0.78 -3.01 2.08
C TRP A 76 -1.44 -1.68 1.72
N PHE A 77 -0.90 -0.60 2.27
CA PHE A 77 -1.30 0.76 1.92
C PHE A 77 -0.06 1.56 1.52
N GLN A 78 -0.16 2.27 0.40
CA GLN A 78 0.72 3.39 0.09
C GLN A 78 -0.04 4.68 0.37
N LEU A 79 0.51 5.53 1.24
CA LEU A 79 -0.07 6.82 1.58
C LEU A 79 0.82 7.97 1.10
N HIS A 80 0.15 8.99 0.57
CA HIS A 80 0.71 10.30 0.22
C HIS A 80 -0.05 11.35 1.01
N PHE A 81 0.66 12.21 1.73
CA PHE A 81 0.05 13.24 2.56
C PHE A 81 -0.02 14.56 1.77
N PRO A 82 -1.23 15.06 1.43
CA PRO A 82 -1.36 16.28 0.62
C PRO A 82 -0.64 17.48 1.26
N GLY A 83 0.10 18.23 0.44
CA GLY A 83 0.86 19.39 0.91
C GLY A 83 2.13 19.05 1.71
N SER A 84 2.48 17.77 1.83
CA SER A 84 3.68 17.30 2.52
C SER A 84 4.53 16.44 1.60
N SER A 85 5.85 16.42 1.86
CA SER A 85 6.77 15.45 1.26
C SER A 85 6.69 14.08 1.92
N THR A 86 5.92 13.96 3.01
CA THR A 86 5.74 12.72 3.75
C THR A 86 5.03 11.66 2.93
N LYS A 87 5.58 10.44 2.95
CA LYS A 87 5.07 9.27 2.24
C LYS A 87 5.19 8.06 3.14
N ALA A 88 4.22 7.15 3.11
CA ALA A 88 4.25 5.94 3.92
C ALA A 88 3.91 4.70 3.10
N SER A 89 4.64 3.62 3.34
CA SER A 89 4.31 2.28 2.89
C SER A 89 4.03 1.42 4.12
N ILE A 90 2.80 0.95 4.23
CA ILE A 90 2.25 0.35 5.45
C ILE A 90 1.88 -1.09 5.14
N TRP A 91 2.46 -2.01 5.89
CA TRP A 91 2.27 -3.44 5.71
C TRP A 91 1.65 -4.05 6.96
N ALA A 92 0.62 -4.85 6.76
CA ALA A 92 0.08 -5.77 7.76
C ALA A 92 -0.05 -7.15 7.12
N TYR A 93 0.61 -8.16 7.66
CA TYR A 93 0.52 -9.52 7.13
C TYR A 93 0.63 -10.58 8.22
N ASP A 94 0.11 -11.76 7.94
CA ASP A 94 0.26 -12.95 8.77
C ASP A 94 0.74 -14.15 7.96
N PHE A 95 1.62 -14.95 8.56
CA PHE A 95 2.14 -16.15 7.91
C PHE A 95 1.19 -17.35 7.98
N GLY A 96 0.12 -17.25 8.79
CA GLY A 96 -0.81 -18.36 8.99
C GLY A 96 -0.15 -19.57 9.64
N SER A 97 -0.74 -20.75 9.45
CA SER A 97 -0.21 -21.98 10.04
C SER A 97 1.17 -22.33 9.48
N PRO A 98 2.17 -22.71 10.31
CA PRO A 98 2.05 -23.03 11.74
C PRO A 98 2.41 -21.89 12.71
N SER A 99 3.01 -20.78 12.27
CA SER A 99 3.49 -19.77 13.22
C SER A 99 2.38 -18.84 13.73
N PHE A 100 1.41 -18.54 12.87
CA PHE A 100 0.33 -17.57 13.10
C PHE A 100 0.83 -16.17 13.51
N ASP A 101 2.11 -15.88 13.23
CA ASP A 101 2.71 -14.58 13.54
C ASP A 101 2.08 -13.50 12.66
N ALA A 102 1.79 -12.36 13.27
CA ALA A 102 1.34 -11.16 12.59
C ALA A 102 2.41 -10.07 12.66
N TYR A 103 2.72 -9.47 11.52
CA TYR A 103 3.69 -8.39 11.40
C TYR A 103 3.00 -7.15 10.87
N ARG A 104 3.28 -6.01 11.53
CA ARG A 104 2.68 -4.72 11.20
C ARG A 104 3.71 -3.63 11.36
N PHE A 105 4.06 -2.97 10.26
CA PHE A 105 4.96 -1.83 10.27
C PHE A 105 4.62 -0.82 9.19
N ALA A 106 4.86 0.45 9.47
CA ALA A 106 4.87 1.51 8.48
C ALA A 106 6.29 1.99 8.28
N THR A 107 6.77 1.96 7.05
CA THR A 107 7.96 2.70 6.66
C THR A 107 7.51 4.08 6.20
N ILE A 108 7.99 5.12 6.85
CA ILE A 108 7.57 6.50 6.63
C ILE A 108 8.81 7.30 6.24
N ILE A 109 8.74 8.00 5.12
CA ILE A 109 9.70 9.06 4.80
C ILE A 109 9.10 10.38 5.27
N VAL A 110 9.86 11.15 6.03
CA VAL A 110 9.54 12.54 6.39
C VAL A 110 10.60 13.43 5.75
N GLY A 111 10.18 14.35 4.89
CA GLY A 111 11.13 15.13 4.07
C GLY A 111 11.75 14.29 2.94
N GLU A 112 12.98 14.62 2.55
CA GLU A 112 13.72 13.86 1.53
C GLU A 112 14.87 13.02 2.12
N GLU A 113 15.15 13.11 3.42
CA GLU A 113 16.40 12.59 3.98
C GLU A 113 16.21 11.57 5.10
N SER A 114 15.03 11.51 5.71
CA SER A 114 14.77 10.66 6.86
C SER A 114 13.70 9.64 6.53
N GLN A 115 14.00 8.38 6.87
CA GLN A 115 13.00 7.31 6.90
C GLN A 115 12.98 6.69 8.29
N CYS A 116 11.81 6.31 8.76
CA CYS A 116 11.63 5.56 10.00
C CYS A 116 10.69 4.39 9.78
N VAL A 117 10.78 3.41 10.68
CA VAL A 117 9.88 2.26 10.74
C VAL A 117 9.13 2.34 12.04
N ILE A 118 7.80 2.42 11.98
CA ILE A 118 6.95 2.55 13.16
C ILE A 118 5.99 1.36 13.21
N PRO A 119 5.97 0.59 14.31
CA PRO A 119 4.95 -0.42 14.55
C PRO A 119 3.57 0.20 14.69
N PHE A 120 2.53 -0.54 14.31
CA PHE A 120 1.16 -0.10 14.45
C PHE A 120 0.20 -1.25 14.75
N ASN A 121 -0.91 -0.91 15.39
CA ASN A 121 -2.08 -1.77 15.51
C ASN A 121 -3.11 -1.37 14.44
N MET A 122 -3.86 -2.36 13.96
CA MET A 122 -4.86 -2.16 12.91
C MET A 122 -6.20 -2.73 13.34
N GLU A 123 -7.24 -1.95 13.17
CA GLU A 123 -8.62 -2.37 13.37
C GLU A 123 -9.38 -2.20 12.06
N ALA A 124 -10.06 -3.26 11.63
CA ALA A 124 -10.94 -3.21 10.46
C ALA A 124 -12.31 -2.66 10.87
N GLY A 125 -12.91 -1.83 10.01
CA GLY A 125 -14.19 -1.16 10.28
C GLY A 125 -14.03 0.26 10.83
N GLY A 126 -15.15 0.90 11.21
CA GLY A 126 -15.17 2.24 11.79
C GLY A 126 -15.31 3.41 10.80
N GLY A 127 -15.01 3.22 9.51
CA GLY A 127 -15.24 4.22 8.45
C GLY A 127 -16.65 4.17 7.86
N ALA A 128 -17.01 5.19 7.08
CA ALA A 128 -18.34 5.32 6.47
C ALA A 128 -18.65 4.26 5.39
N CYS A 129 -17.62 3.58 4.89
CA CYS A 129 -17.75 2.64 3.78
C CYS A 129 -18.23 1.24 4.21
N GLY A 130 -18.09 0.88 5.49
CA GLY A 130 -18.52 -0.41 6.05
C GLY A 130 -17.67 -1.59 5.58
N SER A 131 -18.31 -2.73 5.35
CA SER A 131 -17.71 -3.92 4.74
C SER A 131 -18.43 -4.27 3.44
N TRP A 132 -17.75 -5.01 2.57
CA TRP A 132 -18.34 -5.55 1.36
C TRP A 132 -18.21 -7.08 1.34
N THR A 133 -19.29 -7.77 1.01
CA THR A 133 -19.31 -9.23 0.95
C THR A 133 -19.38 -9.71 -0.49
N LEU A 134 -18.41 -10.54 -0.86
CA LEU A 134 -18.46 -11.33 -2.08
C LEU A 134 -19.56 -12.38 -1.98
N ALA A 135 -20.49 -12.42 -2.94
CA ALA A 135 -21.61 -13.37 -2.90
C ALA A 135 -21.17 -14.85 -2.85
N LYS A 136 -20.01 -15.19 -3.43
CA LYS A 136 -19.34 -16.50 -3.34
C LYS A 136 -17.83 -16.23 -3.48
N PRO A 137 -16.98 -16.59 -2.50
CA PRO A 137 -17.18 -17.54 -1.41
C PRO A 137 -17.61 -16.92 -0.05
N ASN A 138 -18.53 -15.93 -0.01
CA ASN A 138 -18.90 -15.22 1.23
C ASN A 138 -17.70 -14.56 1.94
N LEU A 139 -16.72 -14.09 1.15
CA LEU A 139 -15.59 -13.35 1.69
C LEU A 139 -16.06 -11.94 2.08
N VAL A 140 -15.83 -11.56 3.33
CA VAL A 140 -16.10 -10.20 3.83
C VAL A 140 -14.80 -9.41 3.76
N ASP A 141 -14.78 -8.38 2.92
CA ASP A 141 -13.65 -7.48 2.74
C ASP A 141 -13.95 -6.15 3.47
N PRO A 142 -13.20 -5.78 4.51
CA PRO A 142 -13.35 -4.47 5.14
C PRO A 142 -13.04 -3.37 4.11
N GLN A 143 -13.79 -2.27 4.18
CA GLN A 143 -13.60 -1.13 3.28
C GLN A 143 -13.02 0.09 4.02
N SER A 144 -12.68 -0.09 5.29
CA SER A 144 -12.07 0.92 6.15
C SER A 144 -11.20 0.27 7.22
N TRP A 145 -10.14 0.98 7.61
CA TRP A 145 -9.22 0.58 8.66
C TRP A 145 -8.84 1.79 9.51
N THR A 146 -8.63 1.57 10.80
CA THR A 146 -7.97 2.52 11.70
C THR A 146 -6.59 1.97 12.03
N LEU A 147 -5.55 2.76 11.77
CA LEU A 147 -4.16 2.44 12.04
C LEU A 147 -3.72 3.25 13.27
N ASN A 148 -3.34 2.59 14.35
CA ASN A 148 -2.88 3.22 15.59
C ASN A 148 -1.37 2.97 15.74
N PHE A 149 -0.57 4.02 15.56
CA PHE A 149 0.89 3.95 15.58
C PHE A 149 1.42 4.01 17.02
N GLU A 150 2.57 3.37 17.26
CA GLU A 150 3.20 3.32 18.59
C GLU A 150 3.58 4.71 19.13
N ASN A 151 3.80 5.68 18.24
CA ASN A 151 4.07 7.07 18.60
C ASN A 151 2.83 7.86 19.06
N GLY A 152 1.66 7.20 19.13
CA GLY A 152 0.39 7.80 19.54
C GLY A 152 -0.44 8.40 18.40
N ASP A 153 0.09 8.45 17.17
CA ASP A 153 -0.66 8.91 16.01
C ASP A 153 -1.70 7.88 15.57
N ALA A 154 -2.76 8.34 14.92
CA ALA A 154 -3.77 7.48 14.33
C ALA A 154 -4.10 7.93 12.90
N GLN A 155 -4.31 6.94 12.01
CA GLN A 155 -4.69 7.17 10.62
C GLN A 155 -5.91 6.33 10.24
N GLU A 156 -6.96 6.98 9.77
CA GLU A 156 -8.10 6.31 9.15
C GLU A 156 -7.83 6.15 7.65
N VAL A 157 -8.03 4.93 7.15
CA VAL A 157 -7.88 4.57 5.75
C VAL A 157 -9.22 4.03 5.28
N GLN A 158 -9.77 4.56 4.19
CA GLN A 158 -11.02 4.08 3.62
C GLN A 158 -11.03 4.16 2.10
N PHE A 159 -11.76 3.25 1.48
CA PHE A 159 -11.98 3.32 0.03
C PHE A 159 -12.87 4.51 -0.33
N LEU A 160 -12.55 5.15 -1.46
CA LEU A 160 -13.36 6.27 -1.97
C LEU A 160 -14.78 5.86 -2.41
N ARG A 161 -14.99 4.58 -2.73
CA ARG A 161 -16.28 4.04 -3.20
C ARG A 161 -16.40 2.57 -2.77
N ARG A 162 -17.64 2.06 -2.73
CA ARG A 162 -17.90 0.63 -2.51
C ARG A 162 -17.62 -0.16 -3.78
N LYS A 163 -17.23 -1.45 -3.64
CA LYS A 163 -17.04 -2.45 -4.72
C LYS A 163 -15.77 -2.29 -5.58
N TYR A 164 -14.59 -2.35 -4.97
CA TYR A 164 -13.31 -2.36 -5.71
C TYR A 164 -12.64 -3.72 -5.83
N MET A 165 -13.31 -4.79 -5.43
CA MET A 165 -12.67 -6.10 -5.48
C MET A 165 -12.65 -6.63 -6.91
N VAL A 166 -11.44 -6.87 -7.42
CA VAL A 166 -11.21 -7.56 -8.68
C VAL A 166 -11.03 -9.05 -8.37
N PRO A 167 -11.94 -9.94 -8.81
CA PRO A 167 -11.73 -11.37 -8.69
C PRO A 167 -10.54 -11.78 -9.58
N GLY A 168 -9.38 -11.99 -8.97
CA GLY A 168 -8.22 -12.59 -9.62
C GLY A 168 -8.09 -14.05 -9.19
N SER A 169 -7.85 -14.96 -10.13
CA SER A 169 -7.27 -16.26 -9.79
C SER A 169 -5.96 -16.00 -9.07
N LEU A 170 -5.78 -16.53 -7.85
CA LEU A 170 -4.50 -16.58 -7.14
C LEU A 170 -3.44 -17.20 -8.06
N VAL A 171 -2.75 -16.39 -8.88
CA VAL A 171 -1.56 -16.81 -9.59
C VAL A 171 -0.44 -16.78 -8.56
N THR A 172 -0.26 -17.92 -7.90
CA THR A 172 0.81 -18.26 -6.94
C THR A 172 2.21 -18.31 -7.58
N ARG A 173 2.51 -17.39 -8.49
CA ARG A 173 3.88 -17.08 -8.94
C ARG A 173 4.02 -15.57 -9.13
N PHE A 174 4.37 -14.89 -8.04
CA PHE A 174 4.91 -13.54 -8.08
C PHE A 174 6.27 -13.60 -8.75
N THR A 175 6.31 -13.43 -10.07
CA THR A 175 7.57 -13.12 -10.76
C THR A 175 7.53 -11.71 -11.34
N ARG A 176 6.36 -11.20 -11.77
CA ARG A 176 6.09 -9.79 -12.10
C ARG A 176 4.57 -9.56 -12.06
N GLY A 177 4.05 -8.88 -11.03
CA GLY A 177 2.62 -8.57 -10.90
C GLY A 177 2.42 -7.10 -10.53
N ILE A 178 1.46 -6.44 -11.15
CA ILE A 178 1.03 -5.07 -10.82
C ILE A 178 0.02 -5.20 -9.66
N SER A 179 0.38 -4.70 -8.48
CA SER A 179 -0.57 -4.51 -7.37
C SER A 179 -1.23 -3.15 -7.52
N MET A 180 -2.56 -3.10 -7.58
CA MET A 180 -3.32 -1.87 -7.76
C MET A 180 -3.49 -1.14 -6.41
N CYS A 181 -2.84 0.02 -6.27
CA CYS A 181 -3.07 0.97 -5.16
C CYS A 181 -4.51 1.50 -5.24
N LEU A 182 -5.25 1.46 -4.11
CA LEU A 182 -6.61 1.99 -4.01
C LEU A 182 -6.61 3.35 -3.30
N GLY A 183 -7.31 4.32 -3.88
CA GLY A 183 -7.38 5.69 -3.36
C GLY A 183 -7.90 5.72 -1.92
N VAL A 184 -7.16 6.40 -1.05
CA VAL A 184 -7.44 6.54 0.38
C VAL A 184 -7.90 7.97 0.68
N SER A 185 -9.01 8.10 1.40
CA SER A 185 -9.44 9.38 2.00
C SER A 185 -8.92 9.48 3.44
N TRP A 186 -8.54 10.70 3.83
CA TRP A 186 -7.87 11.00 5.10
C TRP A 186 -8.77 11.77 6.08
N SER A 187 -8.62 11.47 7.37
CA SER A 187 -9.22 12.15 8.52
C SER A 187 -8.20 12.11 9.66
N ARG A 188 -7.88 13.28 10.25
CA ARG A 188 -6.89 13.43 11.34
C ARG A 188 -7.56 13.58 12.68
N LYS A 189 -7.05 12.84 13.67
CA LYS A 189 -7.48 12.92 15.07
C LYS A 189 -6.26 13.11 15.96
N GLY A 190 -5.87 14.35 16.24
CA GLY A 190 -4.78 14.68 17.18
C GLY A 190 -3.81 15.77 16.70
N ASP A 191 -3.25 16.54 17.65
CA ASP A 191 -2.47 17.75 17.36
C ASP A 191 -0.94 17.63 17.51
N SER A 192 -0.40 16.46 17.85
CA SER A 192 1.03 16.27 18.12
C SER A 192 1.55 14.98 17.49
N GLY A 193 2.38 15.07 16.45
CA GLY A 193 2.97 13.86 15.83
C GLY A 193 3.69 14.10 14.51
N LEU A 194 4.44 13.08 14.07
CA LEU A 194 5.49 13.05 13.03
C LEU A 194 5.05 13.47 11.62
N TRP A 195 3.75 13.69 11.41
CA TRP A 195 3.09 13.85 10.10
C TRP A 195 2.94 15.31 9.65
N ARG A 196 3.69 16.24 10.25
CA ARG A 196 3.69 17.66 9.87
C ARG A 196 4.65 17.93 8.71
#